data_AF-A0A1V5KCH0-F1
#
_entry.id   AF-A0A1V5KCH0-F1
#
_cell.length_a   1.000
_cell.length_b   1.000
_cell.length_c   1.000
_cell.angle_alpha   90.00
_cell.angle_beta   90.00
_cell.angle_gamma   90.00
#
_symmetry.space_group_name_H-M   'P 1'
#
loop_
_entity.id
_entity.type
_entity.pdbx_description
1 polymer ?
#
loop_
_entity_poly.entity_id
_entity_poly.type
_entity_poly.pdbx_seq_one_letter_code
_entity_poly.pdbx_strand_id
1 'polypeptide(L)' 'MKLTTINGKTIYGSRFYSLELAESCVSRMIKPGRIILGDFSEYWVVLPVDAERLVRAGYEYAI' A
#
# COMPACT_ATOMS: atom_id res chain seq x y z
N MET A 1 -10.94 -0.87 -2.44
CA MET A 1 -9.97 -0.30 -1.49
C MET A 1 -10.75 0.47 -0.43
N LYS A 2 -10.24 0.52 0.80
CA LYS A 2 -10.91 1.21 1.91
C LYS A 2 -10.07 2.42 2.31
N LEU A 3 -10.72 3.48 2.78
CA LEU A 3 -10.01 4.53 3.50
C LEU A 3 -9.41 3.95 4.79
N THR A 4 -8.11 4.12 4.96
CA THR A 4 -7.40 3.68 6.17
C THR A 4 -6.45 4.77 6.62
N THR A 5 -6.46 5.09 7.90
CA THR A 5 -5.51 6.04 8.49
C THR A 5 -4.25 5.29 8.92
N ILE A 6 -3.10 5.78 8.48
CA ILE A 6 -1.78 5.23 8.78
C ILE A 6 -0.87 6.38 9.21
N ASN A 7 -0.33 6.31 10.42
CA ASN A 7 0.54 7.34 11.01
C ASN A 7 -0.01 8.78 10.81
N GLY A 8 -1.31 8.95 11.09
CA GLY A 8 -2.03 10.22 10.98
C GLY A 8 -2.39 10.64 9.54
N LYS A 9 -1.98 9.87 8.53
CA LYS A 9 -2.32 10.11 7.13
C LYS A 9 -3.41 9.16 6.67
N THR A 10 -4.50 9.72 6.18
CA THR A 10 -5.57 8.95 5.55
C THR A 10 -5.14 8.56 4.14
N ILE A 11 -4.99 7.27 3.89
CA ILE A 11 -4.65 6.71 2.59
C ILE A 11 -5.80 5.86 2.05
N TYR A 12 -5.91 5.75 0.73
CA TYR A 12 -6.83 4.81 0.11
C TYR A 12 -6.08 3.51 -0.21
N GLY A 13 -6.35 2.47 0.57
CA GLY A 13 -5.56 1.25 0.51
C GLY A 13 -6.19 0.01 1.11
N SER A 14 -5.49 -1.10 0.95
CA SER A 14 -5.81 -2.38 1.55
C SER A 14 -4.54 -2.95 2.18
N ARG A 15 -4.66 -3.51 3.39
CA ARG A 15 -3.54 -4.12 4.11
C ARG A 15 -3.57 -5.63 3.92
N PHE A 16 -2.40 -6.22 3.82
CA PHE A 16 -2.18 -7.65 3.63
C PHE A 16 -1.03 -8.11 4.52
N TYR A 17 -1.10 -9.35 4.98
CA TYR A 17 -0.06 -9.95 5.83
C TYR A 17 1.03 -10.65 5.03
N SER A 18 0.88 -10.78 3.71
CA SER A 18 1.87 -11.38 2.82
C SER A 18 1.99 -10.61 1.51
N LEU A 19 3.19 -10.63 0.92
CA LEU A 19 3.47 -9.99 -0.36
C LEU A 19 2.62 -10.61 -1.48
N GLU A 20 2.52 -11.94 -1.51
CA GLU A 20 1.75 -12.68 -2.51
C GLU A 20 0.28 -12.24 -2.57
N LEU A 21 -0.35 -11.98 -1.42
CA LEU A 21 -1.72 -11.48 -1.37
C LEU A 21 -1.83 -10.04 -1.87
N ALA A 22 -0.83 -9.21 -1.56
CA ALA A 22 -0.77 -7.85 -2.06
C ALA A 22 -0.59 -7.82 -3.58
N GLU A 23 0.30 -8.64 -4.14
CA GLU A 23 0.50 -8.80 -5.59
C GLU A 23 -0.74 -9.35 -6.29
N SER A 24 -1.37 -10.37 -5.71
CA SER A 24 -2.64 -10.92 -6.21
C SER A 24 -3.75 -9.86 -6.21
N CYS A 25 -3.74 -8.93 -5.23
CA CYS A 25 -4.66 -7.80 -5.24
C CYS A 25 -4.33 -6.82 -6.37
N VAL A 26 -3.06 -6.39 -6.50
CA VAL A 26 -2.61 -5.44 -7.54
C VAL A 26 -2.90 -5.97 -8.94
N SER A 27 -2.64 -7.25 -9.21
CA SER A 27 -2.88 -7.86 -10.54
C SER A 27 -4.36 -7.89 -10.94
N ARG A 28 -5.28 -7.83 -9.97
CA ARG A 28 -6.74 -7.80 -10.19
C ARG A 28 -7.31 -6.38 -10.19
N MET A 29 -6.50 -5.36 -9.88
CA MET A 29 -6.98 -3.99 -9.88
C MET A 29 -7.10 -3.43 -11.30
N ILE A 30 -8.20 -2.72 -11.56
CA ILE A 30 -8.39 -1.97 -12.81
C ILE A 30 -7.41 -0.79 -12.89
N LYS A 31 -7.10 -0.17 -11.75
CA LYS A 31 -6.17 0.96 -11.63
C LYS A 31 -4.81 0.45 -11.18
N PRO A 32 -3.69 1.06 -11.64
CA PRO A 32 -2.36 0.66 -11.21
C PRO A 32 -2.24 0.81 -9.68
N GLY A 33 -1.92 -0.28 -9.00
CA GLY A 33 -1.58 -0.30 -7.58
C GLY A 33 -0.08 -0.21 -7.35
N ARG A 34 0.31 0.17 -6.14
CA ARG A 34 1.68 0.06 -5.62
C ARG A 34 1.63 -0.64 -4.28
N ILE A 35 2.66 -1.42 -3.98
CA ILE A 35 2.80 -2.13 -2.71
C ILE A 35 3.85 -1.41 -1.89
N ILE A 36 3.47 -1.00 -0.69
CA ILE A 36 4.34 -0.32 0.29
C ILE A 36 4.58 -1.28 1.45
N LEU A 37 5.82 -1.31 1.94
CA LEU A 37 6.16 -1.99 3.19
C LEU A 37 5.52 -1.21 4.33
N GLY A 38 4.55 -1.86 4.96
CA GLY A 38 3.82 -1.33 6.08
C GLY A 38 4.54 -1.54 7.40
N ASP A 39 3.95 -0.99 8.45
CA ASP A 39 4.38 -1.25 9.81
C ASP A 39 4.13 -2.74 10.18
N PHE A 40 4.97 -3.32 11.03
CA PHE A 40 4.79 -4.68 11.58
C PHE A 40 4.72 -5.83 10.55
N SER A 41 5.55 -5.79 9.51
CA SER A 41 5.60 -6.83 8.45
C SER A 41 4.32 -6.94 7.60
N GLU A 42 3.50 -5.88 7.57
CA GLU A 42 2.37 -5.78 6.67
C GLU A 42 2.77 -5.25 5.29
N TYR A 43 1.95 -5.53 4.29
CA TYR A 43 2.04 -4.98 2.94
C TYR A 43 0.80 -4.15 2.64
N TRP A 44 1.00 -2.92 2.21
CA TRP A 44 -0.10 -2.02 1.90
C TRP A 44 -0.20 -1.80 0.40
N VAL A 45 -1.31 -2.21 -0.18
CA VAL A 45 -1.64 -1.86 -1.56
C VAL A 45 -2.31 -0.49 -1.55
N VAL A 46 -1.74 0.45 -2.29
CA VAL A 46 -2.18 1.85 -2.36
C VAL A 46 -2.19 2.36 -3.80
N LEU A 47 -2.85 3.48 -4.03
CA LEU A 47 -2.75 4.18 -5.31
C LEU A 47 -1.37 4.84 -5.48
N PRO A 48 -0.89 5.08 -6.72
CA PRO A 48 0.45 5.61 -6.96
C PRO A 48 0.68 6.97 -6.28
N VAL A 49 -0.34 7.84 -6.24
CA VAL A 49 -0.28 9.14 -5.56
C VAL A 49 -0.07 9.01 -4.04
N ASP A 50 -0.69 8.02 -3.41
CA ASP A 50 -0.52 7.77 -1.98
C ASP A 50 0.81 7.06 -1.72
N ALA A 51 1.25 6.20 -2.65
CA ALA A 51 2.57 5.58 -2.61
C ALA A 51 3.69 6.62 -2.58
N GLU A 52 3.65 7.63 -3.47
CA GLU A 52 4.63 8.73 -3.48
C GLU A 52 4.62 9.53 -2.17
N ARG A 53 3.45 9.76 -1.58
CA ARG A 53 3.32 10.45 -0.28
C ARG A 53 3.90 9.65 0.87
N LEU A 54 3.77 8.32 0.83
CA LEU A 54 4.34 7.40 1.80
C LEU A 54 5.86 7.32 1.65
N VAL A 55 6.37 7.22 0.42
CA VAL A 55 7.82 7.21 0.16
C VAL A 55 8.48 8.50 0.64
N ARG A 56 7.86 9.65 0.37
CA ARG A 56 8.31 10.95 0.93
C ARG A 56 8.25 11.02 2.46
N ALA A 57 7.46 10.16 3.09
CA ALA A 57 7.36 10.04 4.54
C ALA A 57 8.36 9.02 5.12
N GLY A 58 9.18 8.38 4.28
CA GLY A 58 10.20 7.41 4.69
C GLY A 58 9.80 5.95 4.58
N TYR A 59 8.65 5.63 3.99
CA TYR A 59 8.28 4.24 3.70
C TYR A 59 8.93 3.74 2.42
N GLU A 60 9.05 2.43 2.30
CA GLU A 60 9.69 1.78 1.16
C GLU A 60 8.68 1.01 0.32
N TYR A 61 8.98 0.85 -0.98
CA TYR A 61 8.22 -0.06 -1.82
C TYR A 61 8.54 -1.51 -1.43
N ALA A 62 7.53 -2.37 -1.45
CA ALA A 62 7.77 -3.80 -1.52
C ALA A 62 8.12 -4.09 -2.99
N ILE A 63 9.41 -4.30 -3.25
CA ILE A 63 10.05 -4.43 -4.57
C ILE A 63 9.49 -5.61 -5.35
#